data_AF-A0A4Q3CAC4-F1
#
_entry.id   AF-A0A4Q3CAC4-F1
#
_cell.length_a   1.000
_cell.length_b   1.000
_cell.length_c   1.000
_cell.angle_alpha   90.00
_cell.angle_beta   90.00
_cell.angle_gamma   90.00
#
_symmetry.space_group_name_H-M   'P 1'
#
loop_
_entity.id
_entity.type
_entity.pdbx_description
1 polymer ?
#
loop_
_entity_poly.entity_id
_entity_poly.type
_entity_poly.pdbx_seq_one_letter_code
_entity_poly.pdbx_strand_id
1 'polypeptide(L)' 'DPMRKQPGKINRHDGGRGVYFEGPDGHFYEALTVPYGGNPV' A
#
# COMPACT_ATOMS: atom_id res chain seq x y z
N ASP A 1 1.29 1.45 -5.36
CA ASP A 1 2.61 1.42 -6.00
C ASP A 1 3.57 0.90 -4.94
N PRO A 2 4.18 -0.28 -5.05
CA PRO A 2 5.09 -0.75 -4.01
C PRO A 2 6.22 0.28 -3.84
N MET A 3 6.15 1.06 -2.75
CA MET A 3 7.05 2.18 -2.44
C MET A 3 7.07 3.34 -3.45
N ARG A 4 5.96 3.66 -4.12
CA ARG A 4 5.88 4.85 -5.01
C ARG A 4 6.87 4.84 -6.22
N LYS A 5 7.26 3.65 -6.70
CA LYS A 5 8.16 3.41 -7.86
C LYS A 5 7.48 3.21 -9.23
N GLN A 6 6.20 2.91 -9.27
CA GLN A 6 5.32 2.59 -10.40
C GLN A 6 3.95 3.30 -10.29
N PRO A 7 3.84 4.55 -10.81
CA PRO A 7 2.62 5.34 -10.80
C PRO A 7 1.43 4.56 -11.37
N GLY A 8 0.26 4.65 -10.71
CA GLY A 8 -0.99 4.02 -11.17
C GLY A 8 -1.15 2.53 -10.86
N LYS A 9 -0.19 1.88 -10.19
CA LYS A 9 -0.33 0.48 -9.76
C LYS A 9 -0.73 0.36 -8.29
N ILE A 10 -1.50 -0.67 -7.95
CA ILE A 10 -1.81 -1.04 -6.55
C ILE A 10 -0.87 -2.15 -6.08
N ASN A 11 -0.50 -2.12 -4.80
CA ASN A 11 0.21 -3.22 -4.13
C ASN A 11 -0.76 -4.42 -3.97
N ARG A 12 -0.25 -5.65 -4.10
CA ARG A 12 -1.00 -6.91 -3.89
C ARG A 12 -0.30 -7.86 -2.89
N HIS A 13 0.57 -7.31 -2.04
CA HIS A 13 1.28 -8.08 -1.03
C HIS A 13 0.31 -8.71 -0.02
N ASP A 14 0.76 -9.80 0.61
CA ASP A 14 0.05 -10.50 1.69
C ASP A 14 -1.38 -10.97 1.33
N GLY A 15 -1.65 -11.23 0.03
CA GLY A 15 -2.98 -11.60 -0.45
C GLY A 15 -4.01 -10.45 -0.45
N GLY A 16 -3.59 -9.25 -0.03
CA GLY A 16 -4.42 -8.05 0.05
C GLY A 16 -4.27 -7.10 -1.13
N ARG A 17 -4.71 -5.86 -0.92
CA ARG A 17 -4.48 -4.71 -1.80
C ARG A 17 -3.92 -3.56 -0.97
N GLY A 18 -3.02 -2.77 -1.56
CA GLY A 18 -2.45 -1.60 -0.92
C GLY A 18 -2.27 -0.44 -1.89
N VAL A 19 -2.35 0.79 -1.39
CA VAL A 19 -2.10 2.01 -2.18
C VAL A 19 -1.33 3.02 -1.36
N TYR A 20 -0.42 3.72 -2.03
CA TYR A 20 0.32 4.85 -1.47
C TYR A 20 -0.20 6.13 -2.11
N PHE A 21 -0.35 7.17 -1.30
CA PHE A 21 -0.79 8.49 -1.73
C PHE A 21 -0.16 9.58 -0.87
N GLU A 22 -0.11 10.80 -1.42
CA GLU A 22 0.41 11.98 -0.74
C GLU A 22 -0.76 12.75 -0.13
N GLY A 23 -0.66 13.09 1.15
CA GLY A 23 -1.63 13.92 1.83
C GLY A 23 -1.41 15.41 1.53
N PRO A 24 -2.44 16.26 1.74
CA PRO A 24 -2.32 17.71 1.54
C PRO A 24 -1.34 18.39 2.52
N ASP A 25 -0.94 17.68 3.56
CA ASP A 25 0.06 18.02 4.56
C ASP A 25 1.50 17.66 4.14
N GLY A 26 1.69 17.06 2.96
CA GLY A 26 3.00 16.63 2.44
C GLY A 26 3.50 15.31 3.03
N HIS A 27 2.67 14.61 3.81
CA HIS A 27 3.00 13.30 4.36
C HIS A 27 2.63 12.17 3.38
N PHE A 28 3.38 11.07 3.48
CA PHE A 28 3.08 9.84 2.75
C PHE A 28 2.20 8.93 3.58
N TYR A 29 1.08 8.53 2.98
CA TYR A 29 0.13 7.61 3.57
C TYR A 29 0.08 6.31 2.77
N GLU A 30 -0.16 5.22 3.47
CA GLU A 30 -0.45 3.92 2.90
C GLU A 30 -1.76 3.38 3.47
N ALA A 31 -2.63 2.90 2.60
CA ALA A 31 -3.84 2.16 2.98
C ALA A 31 -3.69 0.70 2.52
N LEU A 32 -3.97 -0.24 3.44
CA LEU A 32 -3.87 -1.68 3.23
C LEU A 32 -5.19 -2.36 3.58
N THR A 33 -5.59 -3.37 2.80
CA THR A 33 -6.76 -4.20 3.12
C THR A 33 -6.43 -5.42 3.97
N VAL A 34 -5.15 -5.76 4.10
CA VAL A 34 -4.63 -6.85 4.94
C VAL A 34 -3.41 -6.29 5.67
N PRO A 35 -3.29 -6.45 6.99
CA PRO A 35 -2.10 -6.01 7.71
C PRO A 35 -0.87 -6.78 7.20
N TYR A 36 0.29 -6.16 7.31
CA TYR A 36 1.55 -6.82 6.95
C TYR A 36 1.73 -8.14 7.71
N GLY A 37 2.10 -9.21 6.99
CA GLY A 37 2.20 -10.55 7.55
C GLY A 37 0.85 -11.18 7.92
N GLY A 38 -0.27 -10.58 7.51
CA GLY A 38 -1.64 -10.97 7.85
C GLY A 38 -2.20 -12.17 7.10
N ASN A 39 -1.37 -12.95 6.40
CA ASN A 39 -1.72 -14.32 6.04
C ASN A 39 -1.25 -15.22 7.18
N PRO A 40 -2.14 -15.75 8.03
CA PRO A 40 -1.78 -16.92 8.83
C PRO A 40 -1.44 -18.04 7.84
N VAL A 41 -0.30 -18.69 8.09
CA VAL A 41 0.11 -19.94 7.44
C VAL A 41 -0.98 -21.01 7.48
#